data_AF-A0AAV0I1W8-F1
#
_entry.id   AF-A0AAV0I1W8-F1
#
_cell.length_a   1.000
_cell.length_b   1.000
_cell.length_c   1.000
_cell.angle_alpha   90.00
_cell.angle_beta   90.00
_cell.angle_gamma   90.00
#
_symmetry.space_group_name_H-M   'P 1'
#
loop_
_entity.id
_entity.type
_entity.pdbx_description
1 polymer ?
#
loop_
_entity_poly.entity_id
_entity_poly.type
_entity_poly.pdbx_seq_one_letter_code
_entity_poly.pdbx_strand_id
1 'polypeptide(L)'
;MTDSDSTVTAIPAEETVSTPPPKQTGFKMLSIWPPSQRTRDAVIYRLMDTLSPGSVVSKRYGAISAAEVEDAARLIEKEAFDTIHGSSDSTSPGVEILQQYTNEITRQLLEYVGPPSR
;
A
#
# COMPACT_ATOMS: atom_id res chain seq x y z
N MET A 1 -33.81 -6.22 66.38
CA MET A 1 -32.78 -5.34 66.95
C MET A 1 -31.48 -6.12 66.98
N THR A 2 -30.38 -5.46 66.57
CA THR A 2 -28.95 -5.83 66.62
C THR A 2 -28.40 -6.87 65.63
N ASP A 3 -27.56 -6.30 64.76
CA ASP A 3 -26.48 -6.78 63.90
C ASP A 3 -25.77 -8.10 64.24
N SER A 4 -25.29 -8.76 63.18
CA SER A 4 -24.12 -9.63 63.22
C SER A 4 -23.24 -9.34 62.00
N ASP A 5 -22.09 -8.76 62.30
CA ASP A 5 -20.89 -8.65 61.48
C ASP A 5 -20.40 -10.02 61.01
N SER A 6 -19.93 -10.15 59.77
CA SER A 6 -18.71 -10.92 59.47
C SER A 6 -18.41 -10.99 57.96
N THR A 7 -17.19 -10.54 57.67
CA THR A 7 -16.24 -11.22 56.77
C THR A 7 -16.52 -11.12 55.28
N VAL A 8 -15.91 -10.08 54.69
CA VAL A 8 -15.42 -10.10 53.30
C VAL A 8 -14.56 -11.35 53.12
N THR A 9 -15.15 -12.35 52.48
CA THR A 9 -14.46 -13.54 52.00
C THR A 9 -13.59 -13.13 50.83
N ALA A 10 -12.29 -13.29 51.01
CA ALA A 10 -11.27 -13.08 50.00
C ALA A 10 -11.60 -13.93 48.75
N ILE A 11 -11.64 -13.24 47.62
CA ILE A 11 -11.82 -13.84 46.29
C ILE A 11 -10.54 -14.64 45.97
N PRO A 12 -10.65 -15.88 45.44
CA PRO A 12 -9.49 -16.75 45.21
C PRO A 12 -8.58 -16.19 44.11
N ALA A 13 -7.28 -16.45 44.29
CA ALA A 13 -6.20 -16.10 43.38
C ALA A 13 -6.49 -16.55 41.94
N GLU A 14 -6.66 -15.57 41.05
CA GLU A 14 -6.64 -15.81 39.61
C GLU A 14 -5.19 -16.05 39.20
N GLU A 15 -4.97 -17.29 38.77
CA GLU A 15 -3.78 -17.83 38.14
C GLU A 15 -3.38 -16.92 36.96
N THR A 16 -2.36 -16.11 37.18
CA THR A 16 -1.78 -15.24 36.15
C THR A 16 -1.11 -16.14 35.12
N VAL A 17 -1.87 -16.52 34.10
CA VAL A 17 -1.34 -17.03 32.82
C VAL A 17 -0.38 -15.98 32.28
N SER A 18 0.90 -16.21 32.54
CA SER A 18 2.02 -15.46 32.01
C SER A 18 2.08 -15.74 30.52
N THR A 19 1.26 -15.01 29.76
CA THR A 19 1.33 -14.97 28.31
C THR A 19 2.66 -14.31 27.97
N PRO A 20 3.58 -14.96 27.23
CA PRO A 20 4.81 -14.31 26.82
C PRO A 20 4.45 -13.06 26.00
N PRO A 21 5.18 -11.94 26.16
CA PRO A 21 4.92 -10.74 25.38
C PRO A 21 4.90 -11.12 23.89
N PRO A 22 4.02 -10.50 23.08
CA PRO A 22 4.03 -10.73 21.64
C PRO A 22 5.47 -10.50 21.20
N LYS A 23 6.09 -11.55 20.64
CA LYS A 23 7.35 -11.43 19.96
C LYS A 23 7.10 -10.34 18.93
N GLN A 24 7.58 -9.12 19.17
CA GLN A 24 7.76 -8.14 18.13
C GLN A 24 8.61 -8.87 17.11
N THR A 25 7.95 -9.45 16.12
CA THR A 25 8.57 -9.83 14.87
C THR A 25 9.16 -8.55 14.38
N GLY A 26 10.42 -8.31 14.76
CA GLY A 26 11.18 -7.20 14.25
C GLY A 26 10.96 -7.24 12.75
N PHE A 27 10.47 -6.15 12.19
CA PHE A 27 10.58 -5.92 10.78
C PHE A 27 12.09 -6.02 10.53
N LYS A 28 12.58 -7.22 10.17
CA LYS A 28 13.84 -7.37 9.44
C LYS A 28 13.73 -6.27 8.42
N MET A 29 14.69 -5.36 8.35
CA MET A 29 14.65 -4.26 7.40
C MET A 29 14.43 -4.90 6.03
N LEU A 30 13.17 -4.97 5.62
CA LEU A 30 12.78 -5.60 4.38
C LEU A 30 13.29 -4.57 3.40
N SER A 31 14.23 -4.97 2.56
CA SER A 31 14.53 -4.19 1.37
C SER A 31 13.25 -4.23 0.53
N ILE A 32 12.30 -3.35 0.85
CA ILE A 32 10.99 -3.22 0.23
C ILE A 32 11.17 -2.80 -1.24
N TRP A 33 12.32 -2.22 -1.54
CA TRP A 33 12.78 -1.87 -2.87
C TRP A 33 13.96 -2.76 -3.29
N PRO A 34 14.04 -3.21 -4.55
CA PRO A 34 13.02 -3.06 -5.59
C PRO A 34 11.81 -4.00 -5.38
N PRO A 35 10.60 -3.60 -5.82
CA PRO A 35 9.42 -4.47 -5.80
C PRO A 35 9.66 -5.71 -6.66
N SER A 36 9.11 -6.85 -6.22
CA SER A 36 9.15 -8.09 -7.02
C SER A 36 8.38 -7.93 -8.33
N GLN A 37 8.74 -8.70 -9.37
CA GLN A 37 8.00 -8.67 -10.65
C GLN A 37 6.51 -8.93 -10.46
N ARG A 38 6.14 -9.85 -9.55
CA ARG A 38 4.73 -10.11 -9.21
C ARG A 38 4.00 -8.87 -8.67
N THR A 39 4.69 -8.07 -7.86
CA THR A 39 4.14 -6.82 -7.32
C THR A 39 4.00 -5.79 -8.43
N ARG A 40 4.98 -5.70 -9.33
CA ARG A 40 4.94 -4.84 -10.52
C ARG A 40 3.76 -5.19 -11.43
N ASP A 41 3.56 -6.48 -11.71
CA ASP A 41 2.43 -6.97 -12.51
C ASP A 41 1.08 -6.62 -11.85
N ALA A 42 0.97 -6.75 -10.53
CA ALA A 42 -0.23 -6.36 -9.79
C ALA A 42 -0.52 -4.85 -9.89
N VAL A 43 0.51 -4.01 -9.93
CA VAL A 43 0.37 -2.56 -10.19
C VAL A 43 -0.14 -2.32 -11.60
N ILE A 44 0.40 -3.01 -12.61
CA ILE A 44 -0.07 -2.92 -14.00
C ILE A 44 -1.55 -3.28 -14.09
N TYR A 45 -1.98 -4.41 -13.52
CA TYR A 45 -3.40 -4.79 -13.53
C TYR A 45 -4.29 -3.73 -12.84
N ARG A 46 -3.83 -3.15 -11.73
CA ARG A 46 -4.56 -2.08 -11.06
C ARG A 46 -4.65 -0.81 -11.90
N LEU A 47 -3.59 -0.47 -12.65
CA LEU A 47 -3.59 0.64 -13.59
C LEU A 47 -4.56 0.38 -14.74
N MET A 48 -4.60 -0.84 -15.27
CA MET A 48 -5.55 -1.24 -16.31
C MET A 48 -7.00 -1.04 -15.85
N ASP A 49 -7.36 -1.52 -14.66
CA ASP A 49 -8.70 -1.30 -14.08
C ASP A 49 -9.01 0.19 -13.90
N THR A 50 -8.01 0.97 -13.52
CA THR A 50 -8.15 2.41 -13.27
C THR A 50 -8.35 3.19 -14.57
N LEU A 51 -7.66 2.80 -15.64
CA LEU A 51 -7.72 3.40 -16.97
C LEU A 51 -8.87 2.88 -17.84
N SER A 52 -9.43 1.72 -17.49
CA SER A 52 -10.49 1.06 -18.24
C SER A 52 -11.72 1.95 -18.42
N PRO A 53 -12.37 1.91 -19.61
CA PRO A 53 -13.60 2.64 -19.88
C PRO A 53 -14.68 2.34 -18.82
N GLY A 54 -15.15 3.38 -18.12
CA GLY A 54 -16.17 3.26 -17.08
C GLY A 54 -15.65 3.40 -15.64
N SER A 55 -14.32 3.38 -15.46
CA SER A 55 -13.67 3.75 -14.20
C SER A 55 -13.93 5.22 -13.83
N VAL A 56 -13.84 5.54 -12.54
CA VAL A 56 -14.02 6.90 -12.01
C VAL A 56 -13.04 7.89 -12.67
N VAL A 57 -11.81 7.46 -12.96
CA VAL A 57 -10.79 8.33 -13.58
C VAL A 57 -11.14 8.61 -15.03
N SER A 58 -11.56 7.58 -15.79
CA SER A 58 -12.01 7.72 -17.19
C SER A 58 -13.19 8.69 -17.35
N LYS A 59 -14.07 8.78 -16.35
CA LYS A 59 -15.20 9.71 -16.35
C LYS A 59 -14.79 11.17 -16.11
N ARG A 60 -13.62 11.42 -15.51
CA ARG A 60 -13.17 12.75 -15.10
C ARG A 60 -12.13 13.34 -16.06
N TYR A 61 -11.29 12.49 -16.61
CA TYR A 61 -10.18 12.89 -17.46
C TYR A 61 -10.37 12.49 -18.93
N GLY A 62 -11.33 11.62 -19.22
CA GLY A 62 -11.54 11.05 -20.55
C GLY A 62 -11.17 9.57 -20.55
N ALA A 63 -11.82 8.78 -21.39
CA ALA A 63 -11.55 7.36 -21.54
C ALA A 63 -10.49 7.16 -22.64
N ILE A 64 -9.45 6.42 -22.31
CA ILE A 64 -8.54 5.86 -23.32
C ILE A 64 -9.16 4.60 -23.92
N SER A 65 -8.79 4.25 -25.15
CA SER A 65 -9.39 3.09 -25.80
C SER A 65 -8.95 1.80 -25.10
N ALA A 66 -9.82 0.80 -25.04
CA ALA A 66 -9.51 -0.47 -24.37
C ALA A 66 -8.27 -1.17 -24.99
N ALA A 67 -7.99 -0.93 -26.27
CA ALA A 67 -6.80 -1.42 -26.95
C ALA A 67 -5.50 -0.78 -26.43
N GLU A 68 -5.57 0.46 -25.95
CA GLU A 68 -4.42 1.22 -25.45
C GLU A 68 -4.22 1.08 -23.94
N VAL A 69 -5.25 0.65 -23.18
CA VAL A 69 -5.20 0.53 -21.71
C VAL A 69 -4.04 -0.33 -21.22
N GLU A 70 -3.83 -1.49 -21.85
CA GLU A 70 -2.81 -2.43 -21.42
C GLU A 70 -1.39 -1.90 -21.70
N ASP A 71 -1.17 -1.34 -22.89
CA ASP A 71 0.11 -0.76 -23.27
C ASP A 71 0.43 0.49 -22.45
N ALA A 72 -0.57 1.34 -22.20
CA ALA A 72 -0.46 2.51 -21.32
C ALA A 72 -0.07 2.12 -19.91
N ALA A 73 -0.77 1.14 -19.32
CA ALA A 73 -0.50 0.69 -17.95
C ALA A 73 0.91 0.11 -17.80
N ARG A 74 1.37 -0.66 -18.81
CA ARG A 74 2.75 -1.17 -18.85
C ARG A 74 3.78 -0.07 -19.00
N LEU A 75 3.52 0.91 -19.87
CA LEU A 75 4.43 2.04 -20.08
C LEU A 75 4.58 2.88 -18.81
N ILE A 76 3.46 3.26 -18.18
CA ILE A 76 3.44 4.05 -16.94
C ILE A 76 4.23 3.35 -15.83
N GLU A 77 3.98 2.06 -15.60
CA GLU A 77 4.70 1.31 -14.57
C GLU A 77 6.19 1.23 -14.87
N LYS A 78 6.54 0.91 -16.12
CA LYS A 78 7.92 0.75 -16.55
C LYS A 78 8.71 2.05 -16.41
N GLU A 79 8.17 3.16 -16.91
CA GLU A 79 8.84 4.46 -16.84
C GLU A 79 8.98 4.93 -15.39
N ALA A 80 7.96 4.71 -14.54
CA ALA A 80 8.05 5.04 -13.12
C ALA A 80 9.11 4.19 -12.41
N PHE A 81 9.17 2.89 -12.71
CA PHE A 81 10.19 2.00 -12.16
C PHE A 81 11.58 2.44 -12.62
N ASP A 82 11.81 2.65 -13.92
CA ASP A 82 13.12 2.99 -14.49
C ASP A 82 13.61 4.36 -13.95
N THR A 83 12.71 5.34 -13.80
CA THR A 83 13.02 6.67 -13.25
C THR A 83 13.47 6.59 -11.80
N ILE A 84 12.71 5.87 -10.96
CA ILE A 84 13.02 5.77 -9.53
C ILE A 84 14.19 4.82 -9.28
N HIS A 85 14.27 3.71 -10.00
CA HIS A 85 15.37 2.75 -9.87
C HIS A 85 16.71 3.38 -10.28
N GLY A 86 16.73 4.17 -11.37
CA GLY A 86 17.92 4.88 -11.82
C GLY A 86 18.33 6.05 -10.91
N SER A 87 17.39 6.64 -10.18
CA SER A 87 17.63 7.75 -9.25
C SER A 87 17.78 7.31 -7.79
N SER A 88 17.50 6.03 -7.48
CA SER A 88 17.54 5.52 -6.12
C SER A 88 18.97 5.18 -5.70
N ASP A 89 19.46 5.87 -4.68
CA ASP A 89 20.71 5.52 -4.02
C ASP A 89 20.51 4.34 -3.06
N SER A 90 21.52 3.47 -2.92
CA SER A 90 21.50 2.34 -1.98
C SER A 90 21.43 2.75 -0.50
N THR A 91 21.61 4.04 -0.21
CA THR A 91 21.57 4.63 1.13
C THR A 91 20.16 5.09 1.52
N SER A 92 19.28 5.30 0.53
CA SER A 92 17.92 5.78 0.77
C SER A 92 17.05 4.65 1.33
N PRO A 93 16.24 4.91 2.37
CA PRO A 93 15.32 3.91 2.92
C PRO A 93 14.38 3.36 1.83
N GLY A 94 14.28 2.03 1.70
CA GLY A 94 13.43 1.40 0.68
C GLY A 94 11.95 1.82 0.71
N VAL A 95 11.44 2.26 1.87
CA VAL A 95 10.08 2.81 2.01
C VAL A 95 9.93 4.18 1.35
N GLU A 96 10.95 5.03 1.42
CA GLU A 96 10.97 6.35 0.78
C GLU A 96 11.02 6.21 -0.73
N ILE A 97 11.86 5.29 -1.22
CA ILE A 97 11.94 4.96 -2.64
C ILE A 97 10.59 4.43 -3.16
N LEU A 98 9.92 3.55 -2.40
CA LEU A 98 8.60 3.04 -2.76
C LEU A 98 7.53 4.14 -2.81
N GLN A 99 7.57 5.08 -1.86
CA GLN A 99 6.65 6.22 -1.86
C GLN A 99 6.86 7.08 -3.12
N GLN A 100 8.10 7.32 -3.51
CA GLN A 100 8.42 8.08 -4.71
C GLN A 100 7.95 7.36 -5.98
N TYR A 101 8.12 6.03 -6.05
CA TYR A 101 7.57 5.20 -7.11
C TYR A 101 6.04 5.29 -7.22
N THR A 102 5.33 5.26 -6.10
CA THR A 102 3.86 5.39 -6.10
C THR A 102 3.39 6.77 -6.58
N ASN A 103 4.09 7.82 -6.15
CA ASN A 103 3.82 9.19 -6.60
C ASN A 103 4.09 9.34 -8.09
N GLU A 104 5.17 8.75 -8.59
CA GLU A 104 5.57 8.79 -9.99
C GLU A 104 4.57 8.07 -10.90
N ILE A 105 4.08 6.89 -10.48
CA ILE A 105 2.97 6.21 -11.16
C ILE A 105 1.74 7.11 -11.26
N THR A 106 1.37 7.77 -10.16
CA THR A 106 0.18 8.63 -10.14
C THR A 106 0.36 9.86 -11.03
N ARG A 107 1.58 10.43 -11.06
CA ARG A 107 1.94 11.55 -11.94
C ARG A 107 1.78 11.16 -13.41
N GLN A 108 2.42 10.08 -13.83
CA GLN A 108 2.37 9.60 -15.21
C GLN A 108 0.96 9.16 -15.63
N LEU A 109 0.21 8.54 -14.72
CA LEU A 109 -1.19 8.20 -14.95
C LEU A 109 -2.00 9.46 -15.32
N LEU A 110 -1.84 10.54 -14.55
CA LEU A 110 -2.53 11.81 -14.79
C LEU A 110 -2.07 12.50 -16.08
N GLU A 111 -0.79 12.40 -16.41
CA GLU A 111 -0.25 12.91 -17.68
C GLU A 111 -0.81 12.15 -18.87
N TYR A 112 -0.97 10.83 -18.75
CA TYR A 112 -1.51 9.99 -19.82
C TYR A 112 -3.00 10.25 -20.08
N VAL A 113 -3.81 10.44 -19.03
CA VAL A 113 -5.25 10.74 -19.20
C VAL A 113 -5.54 12.19 -19.57
N GLY A 114 -4.54 13.08 -19.50
CA GLY A 114 -4.67 14.48 -19.89
C GLY A 114 -5.50 15.33 -18.92
N PRO A 115 -5.74 16.63 -19.24
CA PRO A 115 -6.49 17.54 -18.39
C PRO A 115 -7.96 17.12 -18.24
N PRO A 116 -8.61 17.46 -17.10
CA PRO A 116 -10.00 17.09 -16.86
C PRO A 116 -10.92 17.62 -17.97
N SER A 117 -11.74 16.73 -18.53
CA SER A 117 -12.73 17.08 -19.54
C SER A 117 -13.82 17.96 -18.90
N ARG A 118 -13.88 19.24 -19.29
CA ARG A 118 -14.84 20.25 -18.79
C ARG A 118 -16.18 20.16 -19.51
#